data_AF-A0A7Z0QTT2-F1
#
_entry.id   AF-A0A7Z0QTT2-F1
#
_cell.length_a   1.000
_cell.length_b   1.000
_cell.length_c   1.000
_cell.angle_alpha   90.00
_cell.angle_beta   90.00
_cell.angle_gamma   90.00
#
_symmetry.space_group_name_H-M   'P 1'
#
loop_
_entity.id
_entity.type
_entity.pdbx_description
1 polymer ?
#
loop_
_entity_poly.entity_id
_entity_poly.type
_entity_poly.pdbx_seq_one_letter_code
_entity_poly.pdbx_strand_id
1 'polypeptide(L)'
;MFTPPRRWRTRQQEFERTDDLFGFVQRLQPAAHAGDAEARWLVSRANEYCAGYARAPADYARDTALIEGLELRAARPLGRARSRVAARCQRFAPEDPVGFVQLVAQREEAALAGSLAAEAALLAMGEPLADDELYRTDLVERVQASRDPDAYAALAPAMGLAAAGDAALAGQVAGSQAAELAWQLAACRLGLDCSPAGALMTTYCANGGICARQPRQDFSSFVLEAALSPKDADEVEKWVDELVREPDIGMVMR
;
A
#
# COMPACT_ATOMS: atom_id res chain seq x y z
N MET A 1 6.74 12.20 -18.70
CA MET A 1 6.74 10.74 -18.48
C MET A 1 7.72 10.44 -17.36
N PHE A 2 7.25 10.24 -16.14
CA PHE A 2 8.10 9.87 -15.01
C PHE A 2 8.18 8.35 -14.96
N THR A 3 9.32 7.78 -15.36
CA THR A 3 9.59 6.36 -15.14
C THR A 3 10.43 6.25 -13.88
N PRO A 4 9.99 5.54 -12.83
CA PRO A 4 10.78 5.41 -11.62
C PRO A 4 12.14 4.76 -11.98
N PRO A 5 13.27 5.34 -11.53
CA PRO A 5 14.59 4.84 -11.88
C PRO A 5 14.74 3.38 -11.38
N ARG A 6 15.50 2.55 -12.11
CA ARG A 6 15.69 1.11 -11.79
C ARG A 6 16.01 0.83 -10.33
N ARG A 7 16.77 1.72 -9.68
CA ARG A 7 17.12 1.63 -8.26
C ARG A 7 15.89 1.62 -7.32
N TRP A 8 14.80 2.27 -7.73
CA TRP A 8 13.58 2.35 -6.93
C TRP A 8 12.88 1.01 -6.83
N ARG A 9 12.67 0.38 -7.99
CA ARG A 9 12.12 -0.97 -8.07
C ARG A 9 12.95 -1.99 -7.28
N THR A 10 14.28 -1.80 -7.19
CA THR A 10 15.14 -2.69 -6.40
C THR A 10 14.89 -2.55 -4.89
N ARG A 11 14.80 -1.32 -4.35
CA ARG A 11 14.56 -1.12 -2.91
C ARG A 11 13.14 -1.48 -2.51
N GLN A 12 12.15 -1.25 -3.37
CA GLN A 12 10.77 -1.75 -3.19
C GLN A 12 10.75 -3.28 -3.10
N GLN A 13 11.44 -3.99 -4.00
CA GLN A 13 11.55 -5.45 -3.93
C GLN A 13 12.30 -5.93 -2.68
N GLU A 14 13.30 -5.19 -2.22
CA GLU A 14 13.99 -5.48 -0.96
C GLU A 14 13.05 -5.33 0.24
N PHE A 15 12.24 -4.28 0.28
CA PHE A 15 11.19 -4.12 1.29
C PHE A 15 10.28 -5.35 1.33
N GLU A 16 9.75 -5.79 0.18
CA GLU A 16 8.82 -6.93 0.14
C GLU A 16 9.45 -8.24 0.63
N ARG A 17 10.75 -8.46 0.32
CA ARG A 17 11.44 -9.74 0.55
C ARG A 17 12.19 -9.83 1.87
N THR A 18 12.52 -8.72 2.52
CA THR A 18 13.36 -8.75 3.72
C THR A 18 12.60 -9.27 4.94
N ASP A 19 13.27 -10.14 5.69
CA ASP A 19 12.86 -10.64 7.01
C ASP A 19 13.35 -9.73 8.16
N ASP A 20 14.12 -8.68 7.88
CA ASP A 20 14.60 -7.73 8.89
C ASP A 20 14.33 -6.29 8.43
N LEU A 21 13.10 -5.82 8.69
CA LEU A 21 12.71 -4.46 8.36
C LEU A 21 13.46 -3.41 9.17
N PHE A 22 13.93 -3.74 10.38
CA PHE A 22 14.74 -2.82 11.17
C PHE A 22 16.11 -2.61 10.50
N GLY A 23 16.77 -3.71 10.11
CA GLY A 23 18.01 -3.64 9.35
C GLY A 23 17.86 -2.90 8.02
N PHE A 24 16.72 -3.09 7.34
CA PHE A 24 16.37 -2.36 6.12
C PHE A 24 16.25 -0.84 6.37
N VAL A 25 15.51 -0.42 7.41
CA VAL A 25 15.40 0.99 7.81
C VAL A 25 16.78 1.58 8.10
N GLN A 26 17.60 0.90 8.92
CA GLN A 26 18.95 1.36 9.28
C GLN A 26 19.85 1.58 8.06
N ARG A 27 19.73 0.74 7.02
CA ARG A 27 20.49 0.91 5.77
C ARG A 27 20.02 2.10 4.94
N LEU A 28 18.72 2.39 4.92
CA LEU A 28 18.16 3.50 4.16
C LEU A 28 18.25 4.84 4.88
N GLN A 29 18.39 4.83 6.21
CA GLN A 29 18.40 6.02 7.06
C GLN A 29 19.41 7.11 6.61
N PRO A 30 20.67 6.78 6.23
CA PRO A 30 21.60 7.81 5.74
C PRO A 30 21.14 8.49 4.44
N ALA A 31 20.56 7.73 3.51
CA ALA A 31 20.03 8.27 2.27
C ALA A 31 18.77 9.12 2.52
N ALA A 32 17.90 8.66 3.42
CA ALA A 32 16.71 9.41 3.82
C ALA A 32 17.09 10.76 4.46
N HIS A 33 18.10 10.78 5.34
CA HIS A 33 18.63 12.02 5.92
C HIS A 33 19.28 12.93 4.88
N ALA A 34 19.91 12.37 3.84
CA ALA A 34 20.46 13.11 2.71
C ALA A 34 19.41 13.65 1.72
N GLY A 35 18.11 13.40 1.96
CA GLY A 35 17.02 13.91 1.12
C GLY A 35 16.58 12.98 -0.01
N ASP A 36 17.01 11.71 -0.02
CA ASP A 36 16.50 10.72 -0.98
C ASP A 36 15.02 10.44 -0.68
N ALA A 37 14.14 10.92 -1.58
CA ALA A 37 12.69 10.83 -1.46
C ALA A 37 12.17 9.39 -1.30
N GLU A 38 12.79 8.47 -2.03
CA GLU A 38 12.38 7.07 -2.03
C GLU A 38 12.82 6.37 -0.74
N ALA A 39 14.04 6.66 -0.27
CA ALA A 39 14.49 6.17 1.02
C ALA A 39 13.59 6.68 2.16
N ARG A 40 13.20 7.97 2.15
CA ARG A 40 12.24 8.51 3.13
C ARG A 40 10.89 7.81 3.07
N TRP A 41 10.35 7.60 1.87
CA TRP A 41 9.11 6.86 1.67
C TRP A 41 9.19 5.44 2.24
N LEU A 42 10.20 4.68 1.86
CA LEU A 42 10.35 3.28 2.30
C LEU A 42 10.61 3.15 3.79
N VAL A 43 11.33 4.09 4.40
CA VAL A 43 11.48 4.17 5.86
C VAL A 43 10.12 4.40 6.53
N SER A 44 9.33 5.36 6.06
CA SER A 44 7.99 5.62 6.60
C SER A 44 7.06 4.40 6.47
N ARG A 45 7.13 3.70 5.34
CA ARG A 45 6.34 2.50 5.04
C ARG A 45 6.73 1.32 5.94
N ALA A 46 8.02 1.12 6.21
CA ALA A 46 8.49 0.10 7.13
C ALA A 46 8.06 0.40 8.58
N ASN A 47 8.16 1.66 9.01
CA ASN A 47 7.70 2.09 10.33
C ASN A 47 6.19 1.87 10.51
N GLU A 48 5.37 2.25 9.53
CA GLU A 48 3.92 2.01 9.55
C GLU A 48 3.59 0.51 9.59
N TYR A 49 4.22 -0.29 8.73
CA TYR A 49 4.02 -1.74 8.68
C TYR A 49 4.32 -2.42 10.03
N CYS A 50 5.40 -2.00 10.70
CA CYS A 50 5.80 -2.56 11.98
C CYS A 50 5.13 -1.92 13.21
N ALA A 51 4.41 -0.79 13.05
CA ALA A 51 3.88 -0.04 14.19
C ALA A 51 2.94 -0.87 15.08
N GLY A 52 2.10 -1.71 14.48
CA GLY A 52 1.18 -2.58 15.23
C GLY A 52 1.90 -3.60 16.12
N TYR A 53 2.99 -4.20 15.63
CA TYR A 53 3.84 -5.11 16.40
C TYR A 53 4.63 -4.35 17.48
N ALA A 54 5.30 -3.26 17.07
CA ALA A 54 6.26 -2.55 17.90
C ALA A 54 5.64 -1.94 19.16
N ARG A 55 4.36 -1.51 19.11
CA ARG A 55 3.67 -0.96 20.29
C ARG A 55 3.60 -1.92 21.48
N ALA A 56 3.47 -3.22 21.23
CA ALA A 56 3.36 -4.22 22.28
C ALA A 56 3.84 -5.61 21.79
N PRO A 57 5.16 -5.82 21.61
CA PRO A 57 5.68 -7.05 21.00
C PRO A 57 5.32 -8.31 21.79
N ALA A 58 5.35 -8.23 23.13
CA ALA A 58 4.99 -9.33 24.01
C ALA A 58 3.50 -9.69 23.90
N ASP A 59 2.62 -8.70 23.79
CA ASP A 59 1.17 -8.92 23.69
C ASP A 59 0.83 -9.47 22.30
N TYR A 60 1.44 -8.89 21.26
CA TYR A 60 1.33 -9.37 19.89
C TYR A 60 1.72 -10.85 19.78
N ALA A 61 2.83 -11.26 20.42
CA ALA A 61 3.28 -12.65 20.44
C ALA A 61 2.31 -13.57 21.19
N ARG A 62 1.78 -13.14 22.35
CA ARG A 62 0.78 -13.92 23.10
C ARG A 62 -0.51 -14.13 22.31
N ASP A 63 -1.03 -13.08 21.68
CA ASP A 63 -2.23 -13.16 20.85
C ASP A 63 -2.01 -14.08 19.64
N THR A 64 -0.83 -14.00 19.02
CA THR A 64 -0.46 -14.86 17.89
C THR A 64 -0.38 -16.32 18.31
N ALA A 65 0.27 -16.61 19.44
CA ALA A 65 0.35 -17.96 19.99
C ALA A 65 -1.04 -18.51 20.36
N LEU A 66 -1.94 -17.68 20.90
CA LEU A 66 -3.32 -18.07 21.15
C LEU A 66 -4.05 -18.43 19.85
N ILE A 67 -3.97 -17.58 18.82
CA ILE A 67 -4.58 -17.81 17.51
C ILE A 67 -4.10 -19.12 16.88
N GLU A 68 -2.79 -19.38 16.94
CA GLU A 68 -2.18 -20.61 16.41
C GLU A 68 -2.58 -21.84 17.25
N GLY A 69 -2.66 -21.70 18.57
CA GLY A 69 -3.03 -22.75 19.51
C GLY A 69 -4.51 -23.15 19.51
N LEU A 70 -5.40 -22.32 18.96
CA LEU A 70 -6.82 -22.67 18.77
C LEU A 70 -7.01 -23.82 17.76
N GLU A 71 -6.00 -24.12 16.93
CA GLU A 71 -6.01 -25.15 15.88
C GLU A 71 -7.18 -25.07 14.87
N LEU A 72 -7.95 -23.98 14.89
CA LEU A 72 -9.07 -23.72 13.99
C LEU A 72 -8.53 -23.52 12.56
N ARG A 73 -9.03 -24.31 11.61
CA ARG A 73 -8.63 -24.19 10.19
C ARG A 73 -8.80 -22.75 9.66
N ALA A 74 -9.87 -22.07 10.06
CA ALA A 74 -10.16 -20.69 9.66
C ALA A 74 -9.16 -19.66 10.25
N ALA A 75 -8.50 -19.95 11.37
CA ALA A 75 -7.57 -19.04 12.04
C ALA A 75 -6.12 -19.19 11.55
N ARG A 76 -5.79 -20.30 10.87
CA ARG A 76 -4.41 -20.58 10.40
C ARG A 76 -3.83 -19.48 9.50
N PRO A 77 -4.57 -18.91 8.52
CA PRO A 77 -4.04 -17.82 7.70
C PRO A 77 -3.70 -16.58 8.53
N LEU A 78 -4.56 -16.22 9.49
CA LEU A 78 -4.33 -15.10 10.40
C LEU A 78 -3.08 -15.31 11.25
N GLY A 79 -2.93 -16.49 11.87
CA GLY A 79 -1.72 -16.83 12.63
C GLY A 79 -0.45 -16.68 11.78
N ARG A 80 -0.45 -17.22 10.54
CA ARG A 80 0.70 -17.10 9.63
C ARG A 80 1.04 -15.66 9.25
N ALA A 81 0.02 -14.85 8.95
CA ALA A 81 0.24 -13.44 8.61
C ALA A 81 0.83 -12.67 9.79
N ARG A 82 0.31 -12.89 11.00
CA ARG A 82 0.84 -12.29 12.22
C ARG A 82 2.27 -12.76 12.53
N SER A 83 2.54 -14.06 12.41
CA SER A 83 3.88 -14.62 12.58
C SER A 83 4.87 -14.05 11.56
N ARG A 84 4.44 -13.76 10.33
CA ARG A 84 5.26 -13.05 9.34
C ARG A 84 5.56 -11.61 9.77
N VAL A 85 4.57 -10.85 10.24
CA VAL A 85 4.81 -9.49 10.78
C VAL A 85 5.82 -9.55 11.92
N ALA A 86 5.62 -10.47 12.87
CA ALA A 86 6.52 -10.63 14.02
C ALA A 86 7.96 -10.96 13.58
N ALA A 87 8.15 -11.88 12.63
CA ALA A 87 9.48 -12.20 12.10
C ALA A 87 10.15 -10.98 11.48
N ARG A 88 9.42 -10.24 10.63
CA ARG A 88 9.94 -9.06 9.92
C ARG A 88 10.25 -7.87 10.82
N CYS A 89 9.50 -7.75 11.93
CA CYS A 89 9.54 -6.60 12.83
C CYS A 89 10.20 -6.89 14.18
N GLN A 90 10.77 -8.09 14.41
CA GLN A 90 11.23 -8.55 15.73
C GLN A 90 12.25 -7.65 16.45
N ARG A 91 12.91 -6.76 15.71
CA ARG A 91 13.91 -5.81 16.25
C ARG A 91 13.34 -4.42 16.54
N PHE A 92 12.08 -4.16 16.20
CA PHE A 92 11.39 -2.94 16.60
C PHE A 92 10.95 -3.05 18.06
N ALA A 93 11.21 -2.00 18.83
CA ALA A 93 10.92 -1.87 20.25
C ALA A 93 9.77 -0.86 20.49
N PRO A 94 9.16 -0.82 21.69
CA PRO A 94 8.05 0.09 22.01
C PRO A 94 8.35 1.59 21.85
N GLU A 95 9.62 1.97 21.86
CA GLU A 95 10.10 3.33 21.59
C GLU A 95 10.23 3.69 20.09
N ASP A 96 10.26 2.69 19.21
CA ASP A 96 10.42 2.87 17.77
C ASP A 96 9.16 3.29 16.98
N PRO A 97 7.91 2.86 17.32
CA PRO A 97 6.76 3.15 16.49
C PRO A 97 6.49 4.64 16.42
N VAL A 98 6.40 5.14 15.19
CA VAL A 98 6.01 6.50 14.89
C VAL A 98 4.52 6.69 15.19
N GLY A 99 4.19 7.75 15.93
CA GLY A 99 2.80 8.20 16.05
C GLY A 99 2.27 8.73 14.71
N PHE A 100 0.97 8.94 14.62
CA PHE A 100 0.33 9.44 13.40
C PHE A 100 0.96 10.75 12.91
N VAL A 101 1.16 11.73 13.81
CA VAL A 101 1.78 13.03 13.49
C VAL A 101 3.18 12.85 12.92
N GLN A 102 3.99 11.98 13.51
CA GLN A 102 5.34 11.69 13.02
C GLN A 102 5.32 10.98 11.66
N LEU A 103 4.36 10.07 11.43
CA LEU A 103 4.19 9.41 10.14
C LEU A 103 3.80 10.39 9.04
N VAL A 104 2.87 11.31 9.31
CA VAL A 104 2.49 12.40 8.39
C VAL A 104 3.71 13.25 8.05
N ALA A 105 4.46 13.71 9.06
CA ALA A 105 5.66 14.52 8.84
C ALA A 105 6.72 13.78 7.98
N GLN A 106 6.94 12.48 8.23
CA GLN A 106 7.86 11.67 7.41
C GLN A 106 7.40 11.57 5.95
N ARG A 107 6.08 11.44 5.72
CA ARG A 107 5.51 11.34 4.38
C ARG A 107 5.51 12.69 3.68
N GLU A 108 5.28 13.79 4.39
CA GLU A 108 5.42 15.16 3.86
C GLU A 108 6.85 15.42 3.41
N GLU A 109 7.85 15.11 4.23
CA GLU A 109 9.27 15.23 3.87
C GLU A 109 9.65 14.37 2.65
N ALA A 110 9.04 13.20 2.49
CA ALA A 110 9.25 12.34 1.33
C ALA A 110 8.57 12.90 0.07
N ALA A 111 7.33 13.40 0.20
CA ALA A 111 6.55 13.97 -0.89
C ALA A 111 7.20 15.25 -1.42
N LEU A 112 7.62 16.16 -0.54
CA LEU A 112 8.35 17.38 -0.89
C LEU A 112 9.71 17.09 -1.53
N ALA A 113 10.32 15.95 -1.24
CA ALA A 113 11.53 15.48 -1.91
C ALA A 113 11.26 14.82 -3.28
N GLY A 114 10.00 14.61 -3.66
CA GLY A 114 9.58 14.08 -4.96
C GLY A 114 9.06 12.64 -4.95
N SER A 115 8.69 12.08 -3.79
CA SER A 115 8.05 10.76 -3.72
C SER A 115 6.54 10.86 -3.97
N LEU A 116 6.11 10.47 -5.18
CA LEU A 116 4.70 10.48 -5.56
C LEU A 116 3.86 9.51 -4.71
N ALA A 117 4.43 8.36 -4.31
CA ALA A 117 3.75 7.43 -3.42
C ALA A 117 3.52 8.00 -2.02
N ALA A 118 4.45 8.83 -1.52
CA ALA A 118 4.27 9.52 -0.25
C ALA A 118 3.18 10.59 -0.34
N GLU A 119 3.16 11.36 -1.43
CA GLU A 119 2.12 12.36 -1.72
C GLU A 119 0.72 11.72 -1.84
N ALA A 120 0.63 10.58 -2.52
CA ALA A 120 -0.60 9.79 -2.61
C ALA A 120 -1.06 9.25 -1.25
N ALA A 121 -0.13 8.75 -0.43
CA ALA A 121 -0.43 8.28 0.91
C ALA A 121 -0.95 9.40 1.83
N LEU A 122 -0.42 10.62 1.69
CA LEU A 122 -0.89 11.79 2.42
C LEU A 122 -2.35 12.12 2.10
N LEU A 123 -2.74 12.09 0.82
CA LEU A 123 -4.15 12.24 0.44
C LEU A 123 -5.01 11.13 1.07
N ALA A 124 -4.56 9.88 1.02
CA ALA A 124 -5.27 8.75 1.64
C ALA A 124 -5.38 8.86 3.19
N MET A 125 -4.45 9.56 3.83
CA MET A 125 -4.47 9.85 5.26
C MET A 125 -5.35 11.05 5.63
N GLY A 126 -5.90 11.78 4.65
CA GLY A 126 -6.62 13.03 4.87
C GLY A 126 -5.73 14.23 5.18
N GLU A 127 -4.44 14.15 4.87
CA GLU A 127 -3.42 15.18 5.13
C GLU A 127 -2.72 15.59 3.82
N PRO A 128 -3.45 16.03 2.77
CA PRO A 128 -2.86 16.34 1.48
C PRO A 128 -1.92 17.56 1.56
N LEU A 129 -0.95 17.67 0.65
CA LEU A 129 -0.05 18.82 0.58
C LEU A 129 -0.79 20.14 0.25
N ALA A 130 -1.92 20.04 -0.45
CA ALA A 130 -2.83 21.14 -0.70
C ALA A 130 -4.28 20.65 -0.62
N ASP A 131 -5.16 21.49 -0.09
CA ASP A 131 -6.58 21.17 0.11
C ASP A 131 -7.45 21.90 -0.92
N ASP A 132 -7.22 21.62 -2.20
CA ASP A 132 -8.02 22.15 -3.30
C ASP A 132 -8.34 21.07 -4.34
N GLU A 133 -9.41 21.32 -5.11
CA GLU A 133 -9.92 20.37 -6.10
C GLU A 133 -8.90 20.10 -7.21
N LEU A 134 -8.19 21.13 -7.67
CA LEU A 134 -7.20 20.99 -8.74
C LEU A 134 -6.04 20.11 -8.30
N TYR A 135 -5.56 20.27 -7.06
CA TYR A 135 -4.53 19.40 -6.49
C TYR A 135 -4.97 17.94 -6.49
N ARG A 136 -6.20 17.64 -6.03
CA ARG A 136 -6.70 16.26 -5.98
C ARG A 136 -6.77 15.63 -7.37
N THR A 137 -7.35 16.33 -8.34
CA THR A 137 -7.42 15.84 -9.72
C THR A 137 -6.02 15.65 -10.32
N ASP A 138 -5.13 16.63 -10.20
CA ASP A 138 -3.76 16.55 -10.72
C ASP A 138 -2.96 15.40 -10.08
N LEU A 139 -3.09 15.17 -8.77
CA LEU A 139 -2.42 14.07 -8.10
C LEU A 139 -2.87 12.72 -8.65
N VAL A 140 -4.18 12.52 -8.84
CA VAL A 140 -4.72 11.27 -9.43
C VAL A 140 -4.16 11.06 -10.84
N GLU A 141 -4.18 12.10 -11.69
CA GLU A 141 -3.64 12.05 -13.05
C GLU A 141 -2.13 11.75 -13.07
N ARG A 142 -1.35 12.37 -12.19
CA ARG A 142 0.09 12.10 -12.04
C ARG A 142 0.36 10.68 -11.59
N VAL A 143 -0.42 10.15 -10.63
CA VAL A 143 -0.30 8.75 -10.20
C VAL A 143 -0.56 7.82 -11.38
N GLN A 144 -1.66 8.00 -12.12
CA GLN A 144 -1.95 7.17 -13.30
C GLN A 144 -0.82 7.24 -14.35
N ALA A 145 -0.39 8.46 -14.68
CA ALA A 145 0.65 8.69 -15.68
C ALA A 145 2.03 8.13 -15.26
N SER A 146 2.30 8.02 -13.96
CA SER A 146 3.57 7.49 -13.44
C SER A 146 3.73 5.99 -13.65
N ARG A 147 2.61 5.25 -13.65
CA ARG A 147 2.58 3.78 -13.62
C ARG A 147 3.43 3.18 -12.48
N ASP A 148 3.61 3.92 -11.39
CA ASP A 148 4.33 3.46 -10.20
C ASP A 148 3.39 2.60 -9.32
N PRO A 149 3.64 1.29 -9.17
CA PRO A 149 2.78 0.42 -8.38
C PRO A 149 2.64 0.87 -6.92
N ASP A 150 3.68 1.44 -6.31
CA ASP A 150 3.59 1.93 -4.93
C ASP A 150 2.67 3.16 -4.84
N ALA A 151 2.70 4.05 -5.84
CA ALA A 151 1.85 5.24 -5.85
C ALA A 151 0.37 4.89 -6.07
N TYR A 152 0.08 3.92 -6.95
CA TYR A 152 -1.28 3.39 -7.12
C TYR A 152 -1.80 2.77 -5.81
N ALA A 153 -0.99 1.95 -5.14
CA ALA A 153 -1.38 1.31 -3.89
C ALA A 153 -1.57 2.32 -2.75
N ALA A 154 -0.70 3.33 -2.66
CA ALA A 154 -0.77 4.38 -1.66
C ALA A 154 -1.99 5.29 -1.85
N LEU A 155 -2.39 5.56 -3.11
CA LEU A 155 -3.56 6.37 -3.44
C LEU A 155 -4.88 5.63 -3.18
N ALA A 156 -4.89 4.30 -3.30
CA ALA A 156 -6.11 3.50 -3.37
C ALA A 156 -7.14 3.79 -2.26
N PRO A 157 -6.78 3.94 -0.97
CA PRO A 157 -7.77 4.23 0.07
C PRO A 157 -8.46 5.59 -0.12
N ALA A 158 -7.76 6.59 -0.66
CA ALA A 158 -8.34 7.89 -0.98
C ALA A 158 -9.38 7.80 -2.12
N MET A 159 -9.18 6.86 -3.05
CA MET A 159 -10.11 6.59 -4.17
C MET A 159 -11.29 5.70 -3.75
N GLY A 160 -11.28 5.18 -2.52
CA GLY A 160 -12.35 4.38 -1.97
C GLY A 160 -13.58 5.18 -1.58
N LEU A 161 -14.21 4.78 -0.48
CA LEU A 161 -15.38 5.48 0.07
C LEU A 161 -15.07 6.93 0.50
N ALA A 162 -13.81 7.26 0.79
CA ALA A 162 -13.40 8.62 1.15
C ALA A 162 -13.66 9.64 0.02
N ALA A 163 -13.58 9.21 -1.25
CA ALA A 163 -13.87 10.05 -2.41
C ALA A 163 -15.38 10.14 -2.76
N ALA A 164 -16.26 9.49 -1.98
CA ALA A 164 -17.68 9.45 -2.32
C ALA A 164 -18.29 10.87 -2.27
N GLY A 165 -18.75 11.35 -3.42
CA GLY A 165 -19.32 12.70 -3.56
C GLY A 165 -18.30 13.82 -3.71
N ASP A 166 -17.00 13.52 -3.83
CA ASP A 166 -15.99 14.53 -4.16
C ASP A 166 -16.13 14.96 -5.63
N ALA A 167 -16.45 16.24 -5.85
CA ALA A 167 -16.62 16.81 -7.18
C ALA A 167 -15.31 16.79 -7.99
N ALA A 168 -14.15 16.90 -7.34
CA ALA A 168 -12.84 16.87 -7.98
C ALA A 168 -12.52 15.50 -8.60
N LEU A 169 -13.14 14.45 -8.08
CA LEU A 169 -12.91 13.05 -8.47
C LEU A 169 -14.09 12.49 -9.29
N ALA A 170 -15.05 13.34 -9.67
CA ALA A 170 -16.17 12.96 -10.51
C ALA A 170 -15.67 12.44 -11.87
N GLY A 171 -16.11 11.24 -12.24
CA GLY A 171 -15.70 10.59 -13.49
C GLY A 171 -14.38 9.82 -13.42
N GLN A 172 -13.66 9.87 -12.28
CA GLN A 172 -12.55 8.97 -12.00
C GLN A 172 -13.07 7.63 -11.47
N VAL A 173 -12.21 6.60 -11.48
CA VAL A 173 -12.44 5.36 -10.72
C VAL A 173 -12.33 5.69 -9.24
N ALA A 174 -13.42 6.17 -8.63
CA ALA A 174 -13.43 6.70 -7.27
C ALA A 174 -14.78 6.51 -6.56
N GLY A 175 -14.80 6.66 -5.24
CA GLY A 175 -16.03 6.85 -4.45
C GLY A 175 -16.74 5.56 -4.02
N SER A 176 -16.09 4.40 -4.16
CA SER A 176 -16.64 3.11 -3.75
C SER A 176 -15.55 2.16 -3.27
N GLN A 177 -15.93 1.13 -2.50
CA GLN A 177 -14.99 0.07 -2.12
C GLN A 177 -14.42 -0.66 -3.34
N ALA A 178 -15.24 -0.84 -4.38
CA ALA A 178 -14.82 -1.44 -5.65
C ALA A 178 -13.75 -0.59 -6.37
N ALA A 179 -13.87 0.74 -6.31
CA ALA A 179 -12.86 1.64 -6.86
C ALA A 179 -11.51 1.51 -6.15
N GLU A 180 -11.47 1.52 -4.82
CA GLU A 180 -10.24 1.27 -4.05
C GLU A 180 -9.60 -0.07 -4.44
N LEU A 181 -10.40 -1.12 -4.55
CA LEU A 181 -9.92 -2.43 -4.98
C LEU A 181 -9.36 -2.41 -6.41
N ALA A 182 -10.01 -1.70 -7.33
CA ALA A 182 -9.50 -1.53 -8.70
C ALA A 182 -8.12 -0.86 -8.72
N TRP A 183 -7.88 0.16 -7.89
CA TRP A 183 -6.57 0.79 -7.77
C TRP A 183 -5.49 -0.15 -7.20
N GLN A 184 -5.83 -0.95 -6.19
CA GLN A 184 -4.90 -1.94 -5.63
C GLN A 184 -4.59 -3.06 -6.64
N LEU A 185 -5.58 -3.52 -7.39
CA LEU A 185 -5.39 -4.52 -8.44
C LEU A 185 -4.60 -3.99 -9.63
N ALA A 186 -4.81 -2.72 -9.99
CA ALA A 186 -3.98 -2.03 -10.97
C ALA A 186 -2.52 -1.95 -10.50
N ALA A 187 -2.27 -1.64 -9.21
CA ALA A 187 -0.93 -1.70 -8.63
C ALA A 187 -0.29 -3.09 -8.76
N CYS A 188 -1.06 -4.17 -8.52
CA CYS A 188 -0.59 -5.54 -8.73
C CYS A 188 -0.15 -5.78 -10.19
N ARG A 189 -0.98 -5.36 -11.17
CA ARG A 189 -0.64 -5.49 -12.61
C ARG A 189 0.58 -4.67 -13.01
N LEU A 190 0.83 -3.56 -12.33
CA LEU A 190 2.01 -2.70 -12.51
C LEU A 190 3.26 -3.23 -11.79
N GLY A 191 3.16 -4.33 -11.05
CA GLY A 191 4.31 -5.04 -10.48
C GLY A 191 4.45 -4.96 -8.95
N LEU A 192 3.41 -4.50 -8.23
CA LEU A 192 3.36 -4.65 -6.77
C LEU A 192 3.35 -6.14 -6.38
N ASP A 193 4.04 -6.50 -5.29
CA ASP A 193 3.95 -7.87 -4.75
C ASP A 193 2.60 -8.12 -4.07
N CYS A 194 1.68 -8.67 -4.87
CA CYS A 194 0.35 -9.08 -4.44
C CYS A 194 0.25 -10.59 -4.17
N SER A 195 1.39 -11.27 -4.02
CA SER A 195 1.42 -12.69 -3.67
C SER A 195 0.90 -12.92 -2.23
N PRO A 196 0.56 -14.17 -1.85
CA PRO A 196 0.10 -14.47 -0.49
C PRO A 196 1.07 -14.04 0.62
N ALA A 197 2.37 -13.91 0.30
CA ALA A 197 3.40 -13.47 1.23
C ALA A 197 3.75 -11.98 1.10
N GLY A 198 3.18 -11.25 0.14
CA GLY A 198 3.42 -9.82 -0.05
C GLY A 198 2.97 -8.98 1.15
N ALA A 199 3.53 -7.78 1.31
CA ALA A 199 3.16 -6.88 2.41
C ALA A 199 1.68 -6.50 2.39
N LEU A 200 1.09 -6.30 1.20
CA LEU A 200 -0.34 -5.99 1.04
C LEU A 200 -1.22 -7.11 1.64
N MET A 201 -1.05 -8.34 1.17
CA MET A 201 -1.80 -9.51 1.67
C MET A 201 -1.57 -9.77 3.16
N THR A 202 -0.33 -9.58 3.62
CA THR A 202 0.00 -9.74 5.04
C THR A 202 -0.76 -8.73 5.90
N THR A 203 -0.83 -7.47 5.46
CA THR A 203 -1.47 -6.37 6.21
C THR A 203 -2.99 -6.54 6.27
N TYR A 204 -3.63 -6.89 5.14
CA TYR A 204 -5.06 -7.19 5.08
C TYR A 204 -5.45 -8.30 6.06
N CYS A 205 -4.65 -9.37 6.12
CA CYS A 205 -4.92 -10.49 7.00
C CYS A 205 -4.58 -10.19 8.46
N ALA A 206 -3.38 -9.72 8.76
CA ALA A 206 -2.92 -9.51 10.14
C ALA A 206 -3.68 -8.40 10.87
N ASN A 207 -4.10 -7.35 10.17
CA ASN A 207 -4.77 -6.18 10.76
C ASN A 207 -6.29 -6.20 10.53
N GLY A 208 -6.74 -6.61 9.33
CA GLY A 208 -8.15 -6.62 8.97
C GLY A 208 -8.87 -7.95 9.23
N GLY A 209 -8.14 -9.04 9.51
CA GLY A 209 -8.70 -10.39 9.58
C GLY A 209 -9.13 -10.95 8.22
N ILE A 210 -8.82 -10.23 7.14
CA ILE A 210 -9.22 -10.55 5.78
C ILE A 210 -8.08 -11.36 5.13
N CYS A 211 -8.21 -12.68 5.16
CA CYS A 211 -7.12 -13.58 4.79
C CYS A 211 -7.43 -14.40 3.53
N ALA A 212 -6.38 -14.74 2.77
CA ALA A 212 -6.45 -15.70 1.67
C ALA A 212 -7.08 -17.02 2.13
N ARG A 213 -8.08 -17.49 1.39
CA ARG A 213 -8.77 -18.77 1.68
C ARG A 213 -7.93 -19.96 1.26
N GLN A 214 -7.08 -19.79 0.24
CA GLN A 214 -6.20 -20.83 -0.28
C GLN A 214 -4.72 -20.40 -0.18
N PRO A 215 -3.78 -21.33 0.10
CA PRO A 215 -2.37 -20.99 0.33
C PRO A 215 -1.64 -20.29 -0.83
N ARG A 216 -2.16 -20.40 -2.06
CA ARG A 216 -1.58 -19.78 -3.27
C ARG A 216 -2.43 -18.64 -3.83
N GLN A 217 -3.50 -18.27 -3.15
CA GLN A 217 -4.41 -17.22 -3.62
C GLN A 217 -3.73 -15.85 -3.48
N ASP A 218 -3.45 -15.21 -4.61
CA ASP A 218 -2.98 -13.83 -4.67
C ASP A 218 -4.11 -12.84 -4.36
N PHE A 219 -3.75 -11.56 -4.21
CA PHE A 219 -4.72 -10.51 -3.88
C PHE A 219 -5.86 -10.44 -4.91
N SER A 220 -5.56 -10.56 -6.19
CA SER A 220 -6.56 -10.53 -7.27
C SER A 220 -7.60 -11.62 -7.15
N SER A 221 -7.15 -12.86 -7.00
CA SER A 221 -8.04 -14.01 -6.83
C SER A 221 -8.80 -13.93 -5.50
N PHE A 222 -8.19 -13.37 -4.47
CA PHE A 222 -8.83 -13.16 -3.16
C PHE A 222 -9.96 -12.13 -3.23
N VAL A 223 -9.71 -10.96 -3.80
CA VAL A 223 -10.69 -9.86 -3.89
C VAL A 223 -11.88 -10.24 -4.75
N LEU A 224 -11.63 -10.80 -5.94
CA LEU A 224 -12.67 -11.15 -6.90
C LEU A 224 -13.60 -12.26 -6.38
N GLU A 225 -13.09 -13.21 -5.60
CA GLU A 225 -13.89 -14.35 -5.10
C GLU A 225 -14.53 -14.12 -3.73
N ALA A 226 -13.93 -13.27 -2.88
CA ALA A 226 -14.35 -13.14 -1.48
C ALA A 226 -15.04 -11.82 -1.14
N ALA A 227 -14.76 -10.74 -1.88
CA ALA A 227 -15.18 -9.39 -1.50
C ALA A 227 -16.22 -8.76 -2.45
N LEU A 228 -16.47 -9.35 -3.62
CA LEU A 228 -17.29 -8.75 -4.68
C LEU A 228 -18.43 -9.67 -5.13
N SER A 229 -19.56 -9.08 -5.52
CA SER A 229 -20.56 -9.80 -6.30
C SER A 229 -20.04 -10.03 -7.73
N PRO A 230 -20.57 -10.99 -8.50
CA PRO A 230 -20.12 -11.19 -9.89
C PRO A 230 -20.21 -9.93 -10.75
N LYS A 231 -21.23 -9.09 -10.52
CA LYS A 231 -21.40 -7.82 -11.23
C LYS A 231 -20.30 -6.83 -10.85
N ASP A 232 -19.98 -6.71 -9.56
CA ASP A 232 -18.94 -5.79 -9.10
C ASP A 232 -17.55 -6.27 -9.54
N ALA A 233 -17.34 -7.59 -9.64
CA ALA A 233 -16.10 -8.17 -10.17
C ALA A 233 -15.87 -7.78 -11.64
N ASP A 234 -16.90 -7.87 -12.49
CA ASP A 234 -16.82 -7.45 -13.90
C ASP A 234 -16.56 -5.93 -14.05
N GLU A 235 -17.12 -5.11 -13.15
CA GLU A 235 -16.91 -3.66 -13.13
C GLU A 235 -15.49 -3.31 -12.68
N VAL A 236 -15.01 -3.94 -11.61
CA VAL A 236 -13.65 -3.78 -11.11
C VAL A 236 -12.63 -4.17 -12.18
N GLU A 237 -12.83 -5.28 -12.88
CA GLU A 237 -11.92 -5.72 -13.95
C GLU A 237 -11.81 -4.67 -15.08
N LYS A 238 -12.95 -4.06 -15.48
CA LYS A 238 -12.96 -2.97 -16.47
C LYS A 238 -12.22 -1.73 -15.98
N TRP A 239 -12.42 -1.35 -14.73
CA TRP A 239 -11.70 -0.22 -14.14
C TRP A 239 -10.21 -0.50 -14.01
N VAL A 240 -9.81 -1.72 -13.68
CA VAL A 240 -8.40 -2.10 -13.68
C VAL A 240 -7.81 -1.96 -15.07
N ASP A 241 -8.50 -2.44 -16.11
CA ASP A 241 -8.07 -2.28 -17.51
C ASP A 241 -7.94 -0.82 -17.93
N GLU A 242 -8.87 0.03 -17.50
CA GLU A 242 -8.83 1.48 -17.72
C GLU A 242 -7.61 2.10 -17.04
N LEU A 243 -7.40 1.81 -15.75
CA LEU A 243 -6.33 2.35 -14.92
C LEU A 243 -4.93 1.95 -15.40
N VAL A 244 -4.79 0.79 -16.05
CA VAL A 244 -3.50 0.31 -16.57
C VAL A 244 -3.33 0.50 -18.07
N ARG A 245 -4.34 0.99 -18.80
CA ARG A 245 -4.22 1.27 -20.23
C ARG A 245 -3.13 2.31 -20.47
N GLU A 246 -2.32 2.13 -21.50
CA GLU A 246 -1.40 3.19 -21.92
C GLU A 246 -2.22 4.33 -22.55
N PRO A 247 -1.91 5.61 -22.25
CA PRO A 247 -2.54 6.71 -22.96
C PRO A 247 -2.25 6.56 -24.45
N ASP A 248 -3.28 6.72 -25.28
CA ASP A 248 -3.18 6.53 -26.74
C ASP A 248 -2.31 7.67 -27.33
N ILE A 249 -0.99 7.43 -27.45
CA ILE A 249 -0.04 8.36 -28.08
C ILE A 249 -0.18 8.21 -29.61
N GLY A 250 -1.34 8.61 -30.13
CA GLY A 250 -1.76 8.22 -31.47
C GLY A 250 -2.67 9.20 -32.19
N MET A 251 -2.80 10.47 -31.77
CA MET A 251 -3.53 11.45 -32.58
C MET A 251 -3.26 12.93 -32.26
N VAL A 252 -1.98 13.36 -32.18
CA VAL A 252 -1.63 14.79 -32.31
C VAL A 252 -0.46 14.93 -33.28
N MET A 253 -0.73 14.63 -34.55
CA MET A 253 0.05 15.08 -35.71
C MET A 253 -0.96 15.41 -36.81
N ARG A 254 -1.53 16.61 -36.73
CA ARG A 254 -2.10 17.34 -37.87
C ARG A 254 -1.79 18.82 -37.72
#